data_AF-A0A6I5N6V5-F1
#
_entry.id   AF-A0A6I5N6V5-F1
#
_cell.length_a   1.000
_cell.length_b   1.000
_cell.length_c   1.000
_cell.angle_alpha   90.00
_cell.angle_beta   90.00
_cell.angle_gamma   90.00
#
_symmetry.space_group_name_H-M   'P 1'
#
loop_
_entity.id
_entity.type
_entity.pdbx_description
1 polymer ?
#
loop_
_entity_poly.entity_id
_entity_poly.type
_entity_poly.pdbx_seq_one_letter_code
_entity_poly.pdbx_strand_id
1 'polypeptide(L)'
;MHKPAPWQLLLLLSNSLIISLTQPATAQEAPLKPTARYAIGEDVDLGQIIGEWRDPYPEIPIFACVCDDAVCDNSESWPFREFERYQLTVKLGPYNAGVAESIGFNCFDIETGRRPSELADGGIGGPDQPGSSLGIPTADVLDEGEQLRLSWPNGESNTIDVDGWNIALLDALDCQTLTQVPQKTFTARRIIGTPAVDAQTGNVAVPVLLEECVETQQSAIFVVDPQGVGSYALYRVQVPGEQVFPNEFSSYPLNSITGVQYWDSSLLVRHGTASGAEALLVFRPGRTPAGEWVSCGVVTPGEGDSRLCEQQAES
;
A
#
# COMPACT_ATOMS: atom_id res chain seq x y z
N MET A 1 -110.45 8.81 -29.15
CA MET A 1 -110.03 8.21 -30.44
C MET A 1 -108.81 8.97 -30.95
N HIS A 2 -107.85 8.22 -31.52
CA HIS A 2 -106.69 8.65 -32.32
C HIS A 2 -105.41 9.16 -31.61
N LYS A 3 -104.44 8.22 -31.59
CA LYS A 3 -102.96 8.31 -31.48
C LYS A 3 -102.32 9.17 -32.63
N PRO A 4 -100.97 9.25 -32.76
CA PRO A 4 -99.92 9.74 -31.83
C PRO A 4 -98.86 10.62 -32.55
N ALA A 5 -97.85 11.13 -31.84
CA ALA A 5 -96.48 11.25 -32.40
C ALA A 5 -95.40 11.31 -31.29
N PRO A 6 -94.18 10.81 -31.55
CA PRO A 6 -93.21 10.42 -30.51
C PRO A 6 -92.01 11.38 -30.43
N TRP A 7 -91.43 11.58 -29.24
CA TRP A 7 -90.12 12.22 -29.09
C TRP A 7 -89.18 11.37 -28.25
N GLN A 8 -87.95 11.34 -28.72
CA GLN A 8 -86.93 10.31 -28.53
C GLN A 8 -86.17 10.46 -27.20
N LEU A 9 -85.81 9.30 -26.66
CA LEU A 9 -84.82 9.10 -25.61
C LEU A 9 -83.42 9.27 -26.22
N LEU A 10 -82.59 10.16 -25.69
CA LEU A 10 -81.14 10.17 -25.96
C LEU A 10 -80.38 10.07 -24.63
N LEU A 11 -79.87 8.88 -24.34
CA LEU A 11 -78.91 8.59 -23.28
C LEU A 11 -77.51 8.73 -23.86
N LEU A 12 -76.78 9.78 -23.47
CA LEU A 12 -75.35 9.92 -23.74
C LEU A 12 -74.56 9.21 -22.63
N LEU A 13 -74.00 8.05 -22.97
CA LEU A 13 -72.96 7.37 -22.20
C LEU A 13 -71.63 8.10 -22.46
N SER A 14 -71.15 8.86 -21.48
CA SER A 14 -69.80 9.43 -21.48
C SER A 14 -68.78 8.38 -21.04
N ASN A 15 -68.11 7.75 -22.02
CA ASN A 15 -66.90 6.96 -21.80
C ASN A 15 -65.77 7.90 -21.32
N SER A 16 -65.49 7.89 -20.01
CA SER A 16 -64.27 8.50 -19.46
C SER A 16 -63.10 7.55 -19.68
N LEU A 17 -62.31 7.81 -20.72
CA LEU A 17 -61.05 7.14 -20.97
C LEU A 17 -60.01 7.71 -19.99
N ILE A 18 -59.76 7.02 -18.88
CA ILE A 18 -58.62 7.34 -18.00
C ILE A 18 -57.35 6.84 -18.71
N ILE A 19 -56.64 7.77 -19.34
CA ILE A 19 -55.31 7.53 -19.88
C ILE A 19 -54.35 7.52 -18.69
N SER A 20 -54.00 6.33 -18.21
CA SER A 20 -52.86 6.15 -17.31
C SER A 20 -51.60 6.50 -18.08
N LEU A 21 -51.06 7.70 -17.85
CA LEU A 21 -49.71 8.08 -18.25
C LEU A 21 -48.72 7.21 -17.45
N THR A 22 -48.27 6.10 -18.04
CA THR A 22 -47.08 5.39 -17.60
C THR A 22 -45.91 6.37 -17.70
N GLN A 23 -45.46 6.91 -16.57
CA GLN A 23 -44.19 7.62 -16.52
C GLN A 23 -43.10 6.68 -17.06
N PRO A 24 -42.32 7.10 -18.06
CA PRO A 24 -41.15 6.32 -18.46
C PRO A 24 -40.26 6.20 -17.22
N ALA A 25 -39.94 4.98 -16.82
CA ALA A 25 -38.90 4.73 -15.84
C ALA A 25 -37.64 5.42 -16.37
N THR A 26 -37.22 6.50 -15.72
CA THR A 26 -35.92 7.11 -15.98
C THR A 26 -34.91 6.02 -15.75
N ALA A 27 -34.27 5.56 -16.82
CA ALA A 27 -33.15 4.63 -16.74
C ALA A 27 -32.12 5.29 -15.83
N GLN A 28 -32.05 4.81 -14.60
CA GLN A 28 -31.09 5.30 -13.62
C GLN A 28 -29.73 4.93 -14.18
N GLU A 29 -29.00 5.95 -14.64
CA GLU A 29 -27.67 5.79 -15.22
C GLU A 29 -26.82 5.06 -14.20
N ALA A 30 -26.28 3.90 -14.59
CA ALA A 30 -25.48 3.11 -13.68
C ALA A 30 -24.31 3.97 -13.19
N PRO A 31 -23.97 3.93 -11.89
CA PRO A 31 -22.86 4.71 -11.37
C PRO A 31 -21.58 4.37 -12.13
N LEU A 32 -20.77 5.40 -12.43
CA LEU A 32 -19.48 5.21 -13.08
C LEU A 32 -18.61 4.27 -12.26
N LYS A 33 -17.86 3.40 -12.94
CA LYS A 33 -16.92 2.48 -12.29
C LYS A 33 -15.76 3.25 -11.63
N PRO A 34 -15.11 2.69 -10.59
CA PRO A 34 -13.96 3.32 -9.90
C PRO A 34 -12.88 3.87 -10.83
N THR A 35 -12.45 3.11 -11.84
CA THR A 35 -11.42 3.49 -12.82
C THR A 35 -11.80 4.75 -13.60
N ALA A 36 -13.09 4.88 -13.97
CA ALA A 36 -13.61 6.02 -14.72
C ALA A 36 -13.76 7.25 -13.83
N ARG A 37 -14.26 7.07 -12.60
CA ARG A 37 -14.36 8.13 -11.58
C ARG A 37 -12.97 8.71 -11.25
N TYR A 38 -12.01 7.83 -11.03
CA TYR A 38 -10.63 8.24 -10.76
C TYR A 38 -10.05 9.03 -11.93
N ALA A 39 -10.30 8.62 -13.19
CA ALA A 39 -9.83 9.30 -14.39
C ALA A 39 -10.43 10.70 -14.63
N ILE A 40 -11.59 11.00 -14.05
CA ILE A 40 -12.20 12.36 -14.11
C ILE A 40 -11.81 13.22 -12.91
N GLY A 41 -10.84 12.78 -12.10
CA GLY A 41 -10.28 13.52 -10.99
C GLY A 41 -10.97 13.30 -9.64
N GLU A 42 -11.90 12.35 -9.53
CA GLU A 42 -12.44 11.98 -8.22
C GLU A 42 -11.35 11.33 -7.34
N ASP A 43 -11.43 11.59 -6.05
CA ASP A 43 -10.65 10.87 -5.04
C ASP A 43 -11.28 9.48 -4.85
N VAL A 44 -10.59 8.47 -5.37
CA VAL A 44 -11.04 7.08 -5.38
C VAL A 44 -9.95 6.25 -4.75
N ASP A 45 -10.32 5.45 -3.76
CA ASP A 45 -9.44 4.46 -3.16
C ASP A 45 -8.85 3.54 -4.25
N LEU A 46 -7.52 3.49 -4.33
CA LEU A 46 -6.80 2.69 -5.32
C LEU A 46 -7.17 1.20 -5.23
N GLY A 47 -7.52 0.71 -4.03
CA GLY A 47 -8.04 -0.63 -3.82
C GLY A 47 -9.35 -0.90 -4.58
N GLN A 48 -10.22 0.09 -4.76
CA GLN A 48 -11.44 -0.08 -5.57
C GLN A 48 -11.12 -0.24 -7.06
N ILE A 49 -10.07 0.43 -7.54
CA ILE A 49 -9.58 0.31 -8.92
C ILE A 49 -8.94 -1.05 -9.12
N ILE A 50 -8.10 -1.47 -8.18
CA ILE A 50 -7.46 -2.80 -8.18
C ILE A 50 -8.52 -3.91 -8.18
N GLY A 51 -9.55 -3.79 -7.32
CA GLY A 51 -10.68 -4.71 -7.28
C GLY A 51 -11.45 -4.76 -8.61
N GLU A 52 -11.72 -3.60 -9.21
CA GLU A 52 -12.35 -3.53 -10.53
C GLU A 52 -11.53 -4.25 -11.62
N TRP A 53 -10.20 -4.18 -11.57
CA TRP A 53 -9.33 -4.79 -12.57
C TRP A 53 -9.08 -6.29 -12.36
N ARG A 54 -9.02 -6.75 -11.10
CA ARG A 54 -8.81 -8.17 -10.77
C ARG A 54 -9.96 -9.07 -11.25
N ASP A 55 -11.20 -8.58 -11.21
CA ASP A 55 -12.38 -9.34 -11.64
C ASP A 55 -12.32 -9.79 -13.12
N PRO A 56 -12.11 -8.89 -14.09
CA PRO A 56 -12.00 -9.24 -15.51
C PRO A 56 -10.61 -9.73 -15.94
N TYR A 57 -9.54 -9.40 -15.20
CA TYR A 57 -8.15 -9.65 -15.61
C TYR A 57 -7.29 -10.26 -14.48
N PRO A 58 -7.66 -11.43 -13.94
CA PRO A 58 -6.99 -12.01 -12.77
C PRO A 58 -5.52 -12.39 -13.01
N GLU A 59 -5.11 -12.59 -14.26
CA GLU A 59 -3.75 -12.96 -14.66
C GLU A 59 -2.84 -11.78 -15.02
N ILE A 60 -3.39 -10.57 -15.13
CA ILE A 60 -2.61 -9.38 -15.50
C ILE A 60 -2.10 -8.73 -14.21
N PRO A 61 -0.77 -8.64 -14.00
CA PRO A 61 -0.22 -8.06 -12.79
C PRO A 61 -0.61 -6.59 -12.69
N ILE A 62 -0.97 -6.15 -11.50
CA ILE A 62 -1.26 -4.75 -11.21
C ILE A 62 -0.05 -4.17 -10.50
N PHE A 63 0.37 -3.01 -10.94
CA PHE A 63 1.49 -2.29 -10.36
C PHE A 63 0.98 -1.14 -9.53
N ALA A 64 1.54 -0.93 -8.34
CA ALA A 64 1.44 0.36 -7.67
C ALA A 64 2.63 1.20 -8.12
N CYS A 65 2.35 2.45 -8.48
CA CYS A 65 3.31 3.38 -9.07
C CYS A 65 3.35 4.65 -8.24
N VAL A 66 4.54 5.05 -7.81
CA VAL A 66 4.77 6.29 -7.05
C VAL A 66 5.48 7.31 -7.93
N CYS A 67 5.03 8.56 -7.94
CA CYS A 67 5.74 9.62 -8.65
C CYS A 67 7.06 9.96 -7.94
N ASP A 68 8.20 9.95 -8.64
CA ASP A 68 9.51 10.27 -8.06
C ASP A 68 10.07 11.63 -8.52
N ASP A 69 9.71 12.04 -9.73
CA ASP A 69 9.99 13.38 -10.18
C ASP A 69 9.20 14.43 -9.40
N ALA A 70 9.56 15.71 -9.54
CA ALA A 70 8.83 16.79 -8.87
C ALA A 70 7.35 16.79 -9.26
N VAL A 71 7.08 16.49 -10.53
CA VAL A 71 5.76 16.24 -11.11
C VAL A 71 5.91 15.12 -12.13
N CYS A 72 5.02 14.14 -12.09
CA CYS A 72 4.91 13.11 -13.11
C CYS A 72 3.66 13.36 -13.94
N ASP A 73 3.84 13.84 -15.17
CA ASP A 73 2.75 14.18 -16.07
C ASP A 73 2.22 12.93 -16.78
N ASN A 74 1.07 12.46 -16.29
CA ASN A 74 0.34 11.33 -16.86
C ASN A 74 -0.92 11.81 -17.60
N SER A 75 -0.92 13.02 -18.18
CA SER A 75 -2.08 13.58 -18.88
C SER A 75 -2.40 12.88 -20.20
N GLU A 76 -1.39 12.28 -20.86
CA GLU A 76 -1.53 11.61 -22.16
C GLU A 76 -1.98 10.14 -22.07
N SER A 77 -1.98 9.55 -20.87
CA SER A 77 -2.38 8.16 -20.66
C SER A 77 -3.23 8.05 -19.40
N TRP A 78 -4.03 6.98 -19.23
CA TRP A 78 -4.79 6.82 -18.00
C TRP A 78 -3.83 6.90 -16.78
N PRO A 79 -4.13 7.68 -15.72
CA PRO A 79 -5.43 8.26 -15.39
C PRO A 79 -5.65 9.72 -15.84
N PHE A 80 -4.89 10.23 -16.82
CA PHE A 80 -5.09 11.54 -17.46
C PHE A 80 -4.91 12.73 -16.52
N ARG A 81 -3.89 12.67 -15.65
CA ARG A 81 -3.57 13.73 -14.69
C ARG A 81 -2.09 13.78 -14.34
N GLU A 82 -1.70 14.88 -13.73
CA GLU A 82 -0.40 15.05 -13.10
C GLU A 82 -0.41 14.51 -11.67
N PHE A 83 0.77 14.10 -11.23
CA PHE A 83 1.00 13.61 -9.88
C PHE A 83 2.14 14.40 -9.26
N GLU A 84 1.94 14.87 -8.04
CA GLU A 84 3.01 15.44 -7.25
C GLU A 84 3.96 14.32 -6.78
N ARG A 85 5.20 14.68 -6.49
CA ARG A 85 6.19 13.76 -5.93
C ARG A 85 5.61 12.97 -4.75
N TYR A 86 5.80 11.66 -4.81
CA TYR A 86 5.34 10.63 -3.87
C TYR A 86 3.84 10.32 -3.84
N GLN A 87 3.05 10.92 -4.74
CA GLN A 87 1.67 10.47 -4.92
C GLN A 87 1.61 9.11 -5.61
N LEU A 88 0.68 8.27 -5.15
CA LEU A 88 0.47 6.91 -5.63
C LEU A 88 -0.60 6.85 -6.72
N THR A 89 -0.40 5.92 -7.65
CA THR A 89 -1.40 5.46 -8.61
C THR A 89 -1.20 3.98 -8.88
N VAL A 90 -2.03 3.39 -9.74
CA VAL A 90 -1.92 1.98 -10.13
C VAL A 90 -1.82 1.83 -11.64
N LYS A 91 -1.21 0.77 -12.15
CA LYS A 91 -1.12 0.48 -13.59
C LYS A 91 -1.43 -0.98 -13.85
N LEU A 92 -2.34 -1.23 -14.78
CA LEU A 92 -2.69 -2.59 -15.19
C LEU A 92 -1.68 -3.11 -16.21
N GLY A 93 -0.88 -4.10 -15.81
CA GLY A 93 0.06 -4.81 -16.66
C GLY A 93 1.41 -4.10 -16.86
N PRO A 94 2.45 -4.86 -17.26
CA PRO A 94 3.83 -4.36 -17.33
C PRO A 94 4.01 -3.24 -18.35
N TYR A 95 3.26 -3.25 -19.45
CA TYR A 95 3.36 -2.20 -20.47
C TYR A 95 2.96 -0.82 -19.92
N ASN A 96 1.78 -0.71 -19.31
CA ASN A 96 1.29 0.55 -18.77
C ASN A 96 2.15 1.05 -17.61
N ALA A 97 2.66 0.12 -16.79
CA ALA A 97 3.60 0.42 -15.72
C ALA A 97 4.95 0.91 -16.29
N GLY A 98 5.49 0.28 -17.33
CA GLY A 98 6.72 0.71 -17.99
C GLY A 98 6.59 2.08 -18.69
N VAL A 99 5.43 2.39 -19.28
CA VAL A 99 5.16 3.74 -19.79
C VAL A 99 5.15 4.75 -18.64
N ALA A 100 4.53 4.42 -17.51
CA ALA A 100 4.57 5.27 -16.33
C ALA A 100 6.02 5.46 -15.83
N GLU A 101 6.84 4.41 -15.83
CA GLU A 101 8.26 4.53 -15.44
C GLU A 101 9.02 5.51 -16.34
N SER A 102 8.72 5.54 -17.65
CA SER A 102 9.38 6.48 -18.58
C SER A 102 9.06 7.96 -18.36
N ILE A 103 8.02 8.28 -17.58
CA ILE A 103 7.57 9.64 -17.28
C ILE A 103 7.74 10.01 -15.79
N GLY A 104 8.62 9.28 -15.09
CA GLY A 104 9.05 9.62 -13.73
C GLY A 104 8.35 8.86 -12.60
N PHE A 105 7.49 7.87 -12.92
CA PHE A 105 6.97 6.98 -11.88
C PHE A 105 7.95 5.85 -11.58
N ASN A 106 7.75 5.22 -10.43
CA ASN A 106 8.38 3.96 -10.11
C ASN A 106 7.34 2.95 -9.72
N CYS A 107 7.33 1.83 -10.43
CA CYS A 107 6.24 0.87 -10.41
C CYS A 107 6.74 -0.49 -9.92
N PHE A 108 5.94 -1.14 -9.09
CA PHE A 108 6.17 -2.51 -8.62
C PHE A 108 4.87 -3.28 -8.64
N ASP A 109 4.97 -4.53 -9.06
CA ASP A 109 3.88 -5.49 -8.99
C ASP A 109 3.43 -5.60 -7.53
N ILE A 110 2.15 -5.33 -7.27
CA ILE A 110 1.59 -5.32 -5.91
C ILE A 110 1.65 -6.68 -5.24
N GLU A 111 1.84 -7.77 -5.99
CA GLU A 111 1.94 -9.13 -5.45
C GLU A 111 3.39 -9.51 -5.23
N THR A 112 4.21 -9.40 -6.28
CA THR A 112 5.59 -9.92 -6.28
C THR A 112 6.65 -8.90 -5.89
N GLY A 113 6.33 -7.60 -5.88
CA GLY A 113 7.29 -6.50 -5.67
C GLY A 113 8.21 -6.24 -6.88
N ARG A 114 8.07 -7.01 -7.97
CA ARG A 114 8.97 -6.93 -9.13
C ARG A 114 8.66 -5.74 -10.03
N ARG A 115 9.68 -5.24 -10.72
CA ARG A 115 9.53 -4.13 -11.68
C ARG A 115 8.90 -4.59 -13.01
N PRO A 116 8.29 -3.68 -13.78
CA PRO A 116 7.73 -4.00 -15.09
C PRO A 116 8.74 -4.65 -16.05
N SER A 117 9.98 -4.15 -16.08
CA SER A 117 11.06 -4.66 -16.92
C SER A 117 11.46 -6.11 -16.57
N GLU A 118 11.46 -6.45 -15.28
CA GLU A 118 11.81 -7.80 -14.82
C GLU A 118 10.76 -8.84 -15.20
N LEU A 119 9.48 -8.44 -15.27
CA LEU A 119 8.39 -9.29 -15.73
C LEU A 119 8.35 -9.40 -17.26
N ALA A 120 8.77 -8.35 -17.98
CA ALA A 120 8.81 -8.34 -19.44
C ALA A 120 9.94 -9.22 -20.01
N ASP A 121 11.10 -9.25 -19.36
CA ASP A 121 12.32 -9.85 -19.93
C ASP A 121 12.78 -11.16 -19.28
N GLY A 122 12.12 -11.64 -18.22
CA GLY A 122 12.46 -12.93 -17.62
C GLY A 122 13.84 -13.02 -16.94
N GLY A 123 14.51 -11.90 -16.61
CA GLY A 123 15.59 -11.91 -15.62
C GLY A 123 16.69 -10.82 -15.69
N ILE A 124 17.27 -10.59 -14.50
CA ILE A 124 18.64 -10.13 -14.15
C ILE A 124 18.98 -8.63 -14.28
N GLY A 125 18.95 -7.94 -13.13
CA GLY A 125 20.07 -7.19 -12.51
C GLY A 125 20.63 -5.96 -13.24
N GLY A 126 20.32 -4.76 -12.72
CA GLY A 126 20.93 -3.48 -13.09
C GLY A 126 22.28 -3.19 -12.39
N PRO A 127 23.03 -2.17 -12.84
CA PRO A 127 24.48 -2.05 -12.63
C PRO A 127 24.89 -1.36 -11.32
N ASP A 128 26.05 -1.80 -10.80
CA ASP A 128 26.75 -1.30 -9.61
C ASP A 128 27.18 0.17 -9.69
N GLN A 129 26.95 0.92 -8.61
CA GLN A 129 27.63 2.18 -8.28
C GLN A 129 28.21 2.12 -6.86
N PRO A 130 29.23 2.92 -6.52
CA PRO A 130 30.20 2.60 -5.48
C PRO A 130 29.71 2.97 -4.07
N GLY A 131 29.27 1.98 -3.30
CA GLY A 131 29.05 2.06 -1.86
C GLY A 131 29.98 1.11 -1.11
N SER A 132 30.72 1.62 -0.13
CA SER A 132 31.63 0.87 0.77
C SER A 132 32.78 0.11 0.08
N SER A 133 34.00 0.14 0.62
CA SER A 133 35.10 -0.69 0.09
C SER A 133 34.83 -2.20 0.18
N LEU A 134 33.77 -2.59 0.91
CA LEU A 134 33.29 -3.96 1.07
C LEU A 134 32.22 -4.36 0.04
N GLY A 135 31.62 -3.40 -0.68
CA GLY A 135 30.46 -3.61 -1.56
C GLY A 135 29.12 -3.68 -0.81
N ILE A 136 28.04 -3.94 -1.55
CA ILE A 136 26.67 -4.10 -1.04
C ILE A 136 26.52 -5.53 -0.46
N PRO A 137 26.09 -5.69 0.81
CA PRO A 137 25.90 -7.02 1.38
C PRO A 137 24.64 -7.70 0.83
N THR A 138 24.58 -9.03 0.94
CA THR A 138 23.31 -9.76 0.97
C THR A 138 22.85 -9.94 2.41
N ALA A 139 21.55 -10.12 2.61
CA ALA A 139 20.95 -10.32 3.92
C ALA A 139 20.17 -11.65 3.97
N ASP A 140 20.55 -12.52 4.89
CA ASP A 140 19.93 -13.82 5.11
C ASP A 140 19.39 -13.92 6.54
N VAL A 141 18.28 -14.62 6.71
CA VAL A 141 17.68 -14.89 8.02
C VAL A 141 18.12 -16.26 8.51
N LEU A 142 18.67 -16.34 9.72
CA LEU A 142 19.13 -17.56 10.37
C LEU A 142 18.29 -17.86 11.63
N ASP A 143 18.46 -19.07 12.15
CA ASP A 143 17.93 -19.50 13.46
C ASP A 143 16.46 -19.11 13.67
N GLU A 144 15.60 -19.48 12.71
CA GLU A 144 14.14 -19.23 12.74
C GLU A 144 13.74 -17.75 12.90
N GLY A 145 14.63 -16.83 12.52
CA GLY A 145 14.42 -15.39 12.61
C GLY A 145 15.12 -14.72 13.79
N GLU A 146 15.87 -15.45 14.62
CA GLU A 146 16.60 -14.86 15.76
C GLU A 146 17.85 -14.09 15.30
N GLN A 147 18.36 -14.37 14.10
CA GLN A 147 19.60 -13.80 13.59
C GLN A 147 19.49 -13.28 12.16
N LEU A 148 20.11 -12.13 11.91
CA LEU A 148 20.38 -11.59 10.59
C LEU A 148 21.83 -11.84 10.21
N ARG A 149 22.09 -12.49 9.08
CA ARG A 149 23.43 -12.59 8.50
C ARG A 149 23.57 -11.61 7.35
N LEU A 150 24.59 -10.76 7.43
CA LEU A 150 25.05 -9.94 6.33
C LEU A 150 26.29 -10.58 5.70
N SER A 151 26.30 -10.75 4.38
CA SER A 151 27.45 -11.35 3.66
C SER A 151 27.91 -10.41 2.55
N TRP A 152 29.20 -10.07 2.52
CA TRP A 152 29.77 -9.16 1.53
C TRP A 152 30.40 -9.92 0.35
N PRO A 153 30.49 -9.29 -0.84
CA PRO A 153 31.14 -9.89 -2.02
C PRO A 153 32.59 -10.34 -1.80
N ASN A 154 33.30 -9.75 -0.84
CA ASN A 154 34.66 -10.13 -0.48
C ASN A 154 34.75 -11.43 0.36
N GLY A 155 33.61 -12.03 0.71
CA GLY A 155 33.51 -13.26 1.50
C GLY A 155 33.46 -13.05 3.01
N GLU A 156 33.54 -11.80 3.50
CA GLU A 156 33.33 -11.49 4.91
C GLU A 156 31.83 -11.54 5.26
N SER A 157 31.51 -11.80 6.53
CA SER A 157 30.12 -11.82 6.99
C SER A 157 29.97 -11.42 8.45
N ASN A 158 28.83 -10.82 8.79
CA ASN A 158 28.40 -10.48 10.14
C ASN A 158 27.14 -11.25 10.47
N THR A 159 27.04 -11.77 11.68
CA THR A 159 25.77 -12.27 12.23
C THR A 159 25.35 -11.33 13.35
N ILE A 160 24.09 -10.91 13.32
CA ILE A 160 23.51 -9.95 14.25
C ILE A 160 22.31 -10.62 14.90
N ASP A 161 22.36 -10.78 16.23
CA ASP A 161 21.19 -11.19 17.01
C ASP A 161 20.17 -10.05 17.03
N VAL A 162 18.89 -10.36 16.80
CA VAL A 162 17.82 -9.35 16.93
C VAL A 162 17.40 -9.13 18.38
N ASP A 163 17.90 -9.98 19.29
CA ASP A 163 17.75 -9.83 20.72
C ASP A 163 18.25 -8.45 21.19
N GLY A 164 17.35 -7.72 21.85
CA GLY A 164 17.64 -6.38 22.35
C GLY A 164 17.29 -5.25 21.38
N TRP A 165 16.89 -5.55 20.14
CA TRP A 165 16.29 -4.55 19.24
C TRP A 165 14.94 -4.14 19.82
N ASN A 166 14.87 -2.93 20.36
CA ASN A 166 13.69 -2.45 21.07
C ASN A 166 13.04 -1.25 20.38
N ILE A 167 11.75 -1.07 20.59
CA ILE A 167 10.98 0.08 20.09
C ILE A 167 9.85 0.38 21.06
N ALA A 168 9.55 1.67 21.27
CA ALA A 168 8.35 2.09 21.97
C ALA A 168 7.20 2.23 20.97
N LEU A 169 6.14 1.43 21.13
CA LEU A 169 4.94 1.59 20.34
C LEU A 169 3.94 2.47 21.08
N LEU A 170 3.43 3.50 20.40
CA LEU A 170 2.31 4.32 20.84
C LEU A 170 0.99 3.61 20.50
N ASP A 171 -0.01 3.79 21.37
CA ASP A 171 -1.33 3.15 21.24
C ASP A 171 -1.24 1.62 21.04
N ALA A 172 -0.24 1.03 21.70
CA ALA A 172 0.11 -0.38 21.59
C ALA A 172 -0.99 -1.27 22.18
N LEU A 173 -1.19 -2.45 21.60
CA LEU A 173 -2.07 -3.46 22.16
C LEU A 173 -1.34 -4.24 23.25
N ASP A 174 -1.88 -4.27 24.46
CA ASP A 174 -1.41 -5.20 25.49
C ASP A 174 -2.08 -6.56 25.26
N CYS A 175 -1.32 -7.55 24.76
CA CYS A 175 -1.88 -8.88 24.44
C CYS A 175 -2.37 -9.68 25.68
N GLN A 176 -2.01 -9.30 26.91
CA GLN A 176 -2.48 -9.99 28.12
C GLN A 176 -3.87 -9.51 28.51
N THR A 177 -4.11 -8.21 28.40
CA THR A 177 -5.39 -7.59 28.76
C THR A 177 -6.31 -7.37 27.56
N LEU A 178 -5.77 -7.47 26.33
CA LEU A 178 -6.44 -7.12 25.08
C LEU A 178 -6.95 -5.69 25.07
N THR A 179 -6.21 -4.78 25.71
CA THR A 179 -6.54 -3.35 25.74
C THR A 179 -5.41 -2.52 25.14
N GLN A 180 -5.77 -1.42 24.49
CA GLN A 180 -4.78 -0.45 24.02
C GLN A 180 -4.22 0.32 25.21
N VAL A 181 -2.89 0.46 25.25
CA VAL A 181 -2.16 1.25 26.24
C VAL A 181 -1.43 2.39 25.53
N PRO A 182 -1.30 3.58 26.14
CA PRO A 182 -0.76 4.75 25.45
C PRO A 182 0.65 4.53 24.88
N GLN A 183 1.48 3.76 25.59
CA GLN A 183 2.82 3.42 25.16
C GLN A 183 3.26 2.10 25.81
N LYS A 184 3.90 1.23 25.04
CA LYS A 184 4.58 0.02 25.54
C LYS A 184 5.89 -0.19 24.80
N THR A 185 6.95 -0.53 25.53
CA THR A 185 8.23 -0.88 24.90
C THR A 185 8.25 -2.36 24.59
N PHE A 186 8.65 -2.70 23.37
CA PHE A 186 8.80 -4.05 22.89
C PHE A 186 10.25 -4.33 22.55
N THR A 187 10.62 -5.60 22.62
CA THR A 187 11.85 -6.12 22.04
C THR A 187 11.46 -7.04 20.89
N ALA A 188 12.19 -7.00 19.78
CA ALA A 188 12.03 -7.91 18.68
C ALA A 188 12.14 -9.36 19.17
N ARG A 189 11.18 -10.19 18.77
CA ARG A 189 11.19 -11.63 19.05
C ARG A 189 11.90 -12.40 17.95
N ARG A 190 11.65 -12.02 16.70
CA ARG A 190 12.23 -12.62 15.49
C ARG A 190 11.99 -11.76 14.26
N ILE A 191 12.80 -11.96 13.23
CA ILE A 191 12.59 -11.47 11.88
C ILE A 191 11.40 -12.20 11.25
N ILE A 192 10.53 -11.47 10.56
CA ILE A 192 9.38 -12.02 9.83
C ILE A 192 9.43 -11.69 8.35
N GLY A 193 9.45 -12.70 7.50
CA GLY A 193 9.61 -12.50 6.05
C GLY A 193 11.06 -12.22 5.65
N THR A 194 11.25 -11.64 4.47
CA THR A 194 12.57 -11.45 3.85
C THR A 194 13.05 -10.02 4.07
N PRO A 195 14.25 -9.80 4.65
CA PRO A 195 14.87 -8.47 4.72
C PRO A 195 15.13 -7.90 3.32
N ALA A 196 15.04 -6.58 3.19
CA ALA A 196 15.37 -5.88 1.95
C ALA A 196 16.70 -5.14 2.08
N VAL A 197 17.58 -5.30 1.10
CA VAL A 197 18.83 -4.54 1.01
C VAL A 197 18.68 -3.42 0.00
N ASP A 198 19.02 -2.20 0.40
CA ASP A 198 19.16 -1.07 -0.51
C ASP A 198 20.43 -1.25 -1.34
N ALA A 199 20.26 -1.43 -2.65
CA ALA A 199 21.36 -1.62 -3.59
C ALA A 199 22.28 -0.39 -3.72
N GLN A 200 21.84 0.80 -3.29
CA GLN A 200 22.65 2.02 -3.37
C GLN A 200 23.49 2.23 -2.10
N THR A 201 22.89 2.00 -0.94
CA THR A 201 23.51 2.36 0.35
C THR A 201 24.03 1.15 1.13
N GLY A 202 23.52 -0.06 0.85
CA GLY A 202 23.77 -1.26 1.63
C GLY A 202 22.97 -1.33 2.94
N ASN A 203 22.07 -0.37 3.18
CA ASN A 203 21.14 -0.40 4.31
C ASN A 203 20.20 -1.61 4.19
N VAL A 204 19.88 -2.23 5.32
CA VAL A 204 19.03 -3.43 5.34
C VAL A 204 17.80 -3.17 6.18
N ALA A 205 16.62 -3.18 5.55
CA ALA A 205 15.33 -3.10 6.22
C ALA A 205 14.90 -4.49 6.68
N VAL A 206 14.65 -4.62 7.97
CA VAL A 206 14.42 -5.87 8.66
C VAL A 206 13.04 -5.82 9.34
N PRO A 207 12.03 -6.48 8.76
CA PRO A 207 10.72 -6.62 9.40
C PRO A 207 10.82 -7.59 10.57
N VAL A 208 10.30 -7.19 11.73
CA VAL A 208 10.35 -8.01 12.95
C VAL A 208 8.99 -8.12 13.61
N LEU A 209 8.76 -9.28 14.21
CA LEU A 209 7.64 -9.52 15.11
C LEU A 209 7.99 -9.04 16.52
N LEU A 210 7.11 -8.24 17.12
CA LEU A 210 7.26 -7.73 18.48
C LEU A 210 6.43 -8.55 19.47
N GLU A 211 5.15 -8.78 19.16
CA GLU A 211 4.25 -9.58 20.02
C GLU A 211 3.13 -10.20 19.16
N GLU A 212 2.71 -11.42 19.51
CA GLU A 212 1.54 -12.09 18.89
C GLU A 212 0.37 -11.97 19.87
N CYS A 213 -0.75 -11.41 19.43
CA CYS A 213 -1.99 -11.34 20.18
C CYS A 213 -3.01 -12.34 19.59
N VAL A 214 -4.17 -12.48 20.24
CA VAL A 214 -5.31 -13.20 19.66
C VAL A 214 -5.77 -12.44 18.41
N GLU A 215 -5.76 -13.12 17.25
CA GLU A 215 -6.25 -12.61 15.95
C GLU A 215 -5.48 -11.42 15.36
N THR A 216 -4.38 -10.99 15.99
CA THR A 216 -3.52 -9.92 15.46
C THR A 216 -2.08 -10.08 15.94
N GLN A 217 -1.17 -9.33 15.35
CA GLN A 217 0.22 -9.25 15.78
C GLN A 217 0.69 -7.80 15.73
N GLN A 218 1.69 -7.48 16.53
CA GLN A 218 2.39 -6.21 16.48
C GLN A 218 3.78 -6.42 15.90
N SER A 219 4.10 -5.64 14.88
CA SER A 219 5.36 -5.70 14.17
C SER A 219 5.95 -4.30 13.98
N ALA A 220 7.23 -4.27 13.63
CA ALA A 220 7.96 -3.04 13.31
C ALA A 220 9.05 -3.34 12.27
N ILE A 221 9.66 -2.27 11.76
CA ILE A 221 10.80 -2.38 10.86
C ILE A 221 11.98 -1.66 11.47
N PHE A 222 13.11 -2.35 11.47
CA PHE A 222 14.40 -1.80 11.82
C PHE A 222 15.23 -1.66 10.55
N VAL A 223 16.04 -0.61 10.47
CA VAL A 223 17.04 -0.47 9.41
C VAL A 223 18.43 -0.64 10.01
N VAL A 224 19.13 -1.66 9.54
CA VAL A 224 20.53 -1.92 9.86
C VAL A 224 21.39 -1.17 8.85
N ASP A 225 22.25 -0.29 9.34
CA ASP A 225 23.26 0.43 8.56
C ASP A 225 24.63 -0.19 8.87
N PRO A 226 25.21 -0.99 7.96
CA PRO A 226 26.48 -1.64 8.19
C PRO A 226 27.65 -0.65 8.14
N GLN A 227 28.40 -0.53 9.24
CA GLN A 227 29.55 0.39 9.36
C GLN A 227 30.90 -0.33 9.11
N GLY A 228 30.83 -1.55 8.56
CA GLY A 228 31.94 -2.46 8.35
C GLY A 228 31.69 -3.85 8.93
N VAL A 229 32.68 -4.73 8.83
CA VAL A 229 32.62 -6.06 9.45
C VAL A 229 32.64 -5.93 10.98
N GLY A 230 31.71 -6.59 11.65
CA GLY A 230 31.52 -6.60 13.09
C GLY A 230 30.81 -5.37 13.69
N SER A 231 30.40 -4.38 12.89
CA SER A 231 29.78 -3.15 13.40
C SER A 231 28.60 -2.68 12.55
N TYR A 232 27.55 -2.21 13.21
CA TYR A 232 26.37 -1.65 12.56
C TYR A 232 25.72 -0.57 13.43
N ALA A 233 24.97 0.33 12.81
CA ALA A 233 24.01 1.20 13.48
C ALA A 233 22.59 0.67 13.24
N LEU A 234 21.70 0.89 14.20
CA LEU A 234 20.32 0.39 14.17
C LEU A 234 19.32 1.53 14.30
N TYR A 235 18.49 1.70 13.28
CA TYR A 235 17.46 2.72 13.20
C TYR A 235 16.07 2.08 13.24
N ARG A 236 15.06 2.80 13.73
CA ARG A 236 13.66 2.33 13.74
C ARG A 236 12.87 3.15 12.73
N VAL A 237 12.09 2.46 11.92
CA VAL A 237 11.14 3.11 11.01
C VAL A 237 10.00 3.66 11.86
N GLN A 238 9.75 4.96 11.73
CA GLN A 238 8.70 5.65 12.49
C GLN A 238 7.42 5.71 11.67
N VAL A 239 6.51 4.77 11.93
CA VAL A 239 5.18 4.74 11.32
C VAL A 239 4.31 5.82 11.98
N PRO A 240 3.78 6.78 11.21
CA PRO A 240 2.97 7.88 11.74
C PRO A 240 1.67 7.40 12.42
N GLY A 241 1.12 8.25 13.26
CA GLY A 241 -0.22 8.10 13.84
C GLY A 241 -0.68 9.38 14.55
N GLU A 242 -1.66 9.29 15.45
CA GLU A 242 -2.35 10.47 16.01
C GLU A 242 -1.45 11.40 16.84
N GLN A 243 -0.46 10.85 17.54
CA GLN A 243 0.39 11.57 18.47
C GLN A 243 1.79 11.82 17.89
N VAL A 244 2.37 12.97 18.24
CA VAL A 244 3.78 13.27 17.92
C VAL A 244 4.69 12.32 18.68
N PHE A 245 5.71 11.78 18.00
CA PHE A 245 6.68 10.88 18.64
C PHE A 245 7.46 11.59 19.76
N PRO A 246 7.60 10.96 20.93
CA PRO A 246 8.41 11.52 22.01
C PRO A 246 9.92 11.49 21.70
N ASN A 247 10.36 10.60 20.80
CA ASN A 247 11.75 10.46 20.34
C ASN A 247 11.82 9.55 19.09
N GLU A 248 13.01 9.41 18.52
CA GLU A 248 13.34 8.55 17.37
C GLU A 248 13.23 7.04 17.65
N PHE A 249 13.03 6.64 18.90
CA PHE A 249 12.85 5.24 19.29
C PHE A 249 11.37 4.84 19.40
N SER A 250 10.46 5.69 18.91
CA SER A 250 9.02 5.51 19.02
C SER A 250 8.34 5.43 17.65
N SER A 251 7.28 4.62 17.54
CA SER A 251 6.48 4.42 16.33
C SER A 251 5.04 4.04 16.67
N TYR A 252 4.13 4.08 15.71
CA TYR A 252 2.88 3.32 15.77
C TYR A 252 3.09 1.86 15.35
N PRO A 253 2.28 0.91 15.83
CA PRO A 253 2.42 -0.50 15.50
C PRO A 253 2.03 -0.76 14.04
N LEU A 254 2.79 -1.63 13.38
CA LEU A 254 2.30 -2.32 12.18
C LEU A 254 1.59 -3.61 12.60
N ASN A 255 0.55 -3.98 11.86
CA ASN A 255 -0.12 -5.28 12.02
C ASN A 255 0.76 -6.39 11.43
N SER A 256 0.36 -6.97 10.30
CA SER A 256 1.15 -7.99 9.60
C SER A 256 1.98 -7.37 8.50
N ILE A 257 3.31 -7.43 8.58
CA ILE A 257 4.17 -7.03 7.46
C ILE A 257 4.22 -8.18 6.45
N THR A 258 3.78 -7.93 5.22
CA THR A 258 3.74 -8.92 4.12
C THR A 258 4.82 -8.68 3.07
N GLY A 259 5.58 -7.59 3.19
CA GLY A 259 6.74 -7.33 2.34
C GLY A 259 7.50 -6.06 2.74
N VAL A 260 8.81 -6.06 2.51
CA VAL A 260 9.65 -4.86 2.56
C VAL A 260 10.51 -4.84 1.30
N GLN A 261 10.77 -3.65 0.76
CA GLN A 261 11.66 -3.49 -0.38
C GLN A 261 12.25 -2.08 -0.38
N TYR A 262 13.46 -1.93 -0.93
CA TYR A 262 14.03 -0.62 -1.24
C TYR A 262 13.88 -0.32 -2.71
N TRP A 263 13.67 0.95 -3.01
CA TRP A 263 13.69 1.47 -4.36
C TRP A 263 14.17 2.92 -4.36
N ASP A 264 15.24 3.22 -5.09
CA ASP A 264 15.97 4.51 -5.07
C ASP A 264 16.22 5.04 -3.65
N SER A 265 16.75 4.16 -2.79
CA SER A 265 16.93 4.40 -1.36
C SER A 265 15.65 4.72 -0.55
N SER A 266 14.47 4.73 -1.16
CA SER A 266 13.17 4.80 -0.49
C SER A 266 12.76 3.41 0.00
N LEU A 267 12.31 3.32 1.24
CA LEU A 267 11.79 2.10 1.83
C LEU A 267 10.28 2.00 1.60
N LEU A 268 9.86 0.88 1.01
CA LEU A 268 8.47 0.53 0.77
C LEU A 268 8.10 -0.63 1.70
N VAL A 269 6.97 -0.48 2.39
CA VAL A 269 6.51 -1.43 3.41
C VAL A 269 5.09 -1.84 3.08
N ARG A 270 4.89 -3.12 2.77
CA ARG A 270 3.55 -3.68 2.62
C ARG A 270 3.12 -4.30 3.95
N HIS A 271 1.98 -3.85 4.45
CA HIS A 271 1.38 -4.38 5.67
C HIS A 271 -0.12 -4.63 5.48
N GLY A 272 -0.68 -5.50 6.31
CA GLY A 272 -2.08 -5.88 6.19
C GLY A 272 -2.73 -6.33 7.48
N THR A 273 -4.02 -6.57 7.38
CA THR A 273 -4.88 -7.10 8.45
C THR A 273 -4.98 -8.63 8.37
N ALA A 274 -5.46 -9.26 9.44
CA ALA A 274 -5.73 -10.70 9.46
C ALA A 274 -6.83 -11.13 8.46
N SER A 275 -7.71 -10.21 8.08
CA SER A 275 -8.80 -10.40 7.11
C SER A 275 -8.36 -10.23 5.65
N GLY A 276 -7.10 -9.88 5.40
CA GLY A 276 -6.53 -9.80 4.05
C GLY A 276 -6.59 -8.43 3.38
N ALA A 277 -6.95 -7.36 4.10
CA ALA A 277 -6.72 -6.00 3.60
C ALA A 277 -5.22 -5.69 3.64
N GLU A 278 -4.69 -5.00 2.64
CA GLU A 278 -3.28 -4.60 2.56
C GLU A 278 -3.13 -3.14 2.14
N ALA A 279 -2.10 -2.50 2.66
CA ALA A 279 -1.66 -1.17 2.29
C ALA A 279 -0.14 -1.14 2.10
N LEU A 280 0.31 -0.09 1.41
CA LEU A 280 1.70 0.20 1.20
C LEU A 280 2.06 1.54 1.84
N LEU A 281 3.04 1.52 2.73
CA LEU A 281 3.66 2.73 3.27
C LEU A 281 4.95 3.03 2.49
N VAL A 282 5.19 4.32 2.28
CA VAL A 282 6.38 4.84 1.58
C VAL A 282 7.18 5.72 2.54
N PHE A 283 8.46 5.40 2.68
CA PHE A 283 9.44 6.18 3.42
C PHE A 283 10.54 6.62 2.48
N ARG A 284 10.70 7.92 2.25
CA ARG A 284 11.78 8.45 1.41
C ARG A 284 13.10 8.51 2.19
N PRO A 285 14.26 8.62 1.53
CA PRO A 285 15.51 8.94 2.19
C PRO A 285 15.38 10.18 3.08
N GLY A 286 15.86 10.07 4.31
CA GLY A 286 15.75 11.11 5.32
C GLY A 286 17.08 11.44 5.96
N ARG A 287 17.02 12.02 7.16
CA ARG A 287 18.21 12.27 7.99
C ARG A 287 18.85 10.98 8.53
N THR A 288 18.09 9.89 8.57
CA THR A 288 18.56 8.57 9.01
C THR A 288 18.25 7.53 7.94
N PRO A 289 18.96 6.38 7.96
CA PRO A 289 18.65 5.23 7.10
C PRO A 289 17.21 4.70 7.19
N ALA A 290 16.49 4.96 8.29
CA ALA A 290 15.09 4.57 8.44
C ALA A 290 14.12 5.39 7.56
N GLY A 291 14.59 6.48 6.96
CA GLY A 291 13.80 7.33 6.09
C GLY A 291 12.81 8.23 6.83
N GLU A 292 12.07 9.01 6.04
CA GLU A 292 10.96 9.85 6.49
C GLU A 292 9.67 9.34 5.84
N TRP A 293 8.61 9.15 6.63
CA TRP A 293 7.30 8.79 6.07
C TRP A 293 6.80 9.84 5.08
N VAL A 294 6.14 9.38 4.02
CA VAL A 294 5.58 10.27 2.99
C VAL A 294 4.14 9.96 2.65
N SER A 295 3.80 8.69 2.43
CA SER A 295 2.46 8.31 2.01
C SER A 295 2.08 6.91 2.46
N CYS A 296 0.77 6.67 2.47
CA CYS A 296 0.17 5.35 2.65
C CYS A 296 -0.97 5.21 1.64
N GLY A 297 -1.09 4.04 1.00
CA GLY A 297 -2.21 3.73 0.12
C GLY A 297 -2.67 2.28 0.28
N VAL A 298 -3.99 2.07 0.35
CA VAL A 298 -4.59 0.73 0.34
C VAL A 298 -4.40 0.11 -1.04
N VAL A 299 -3.80 -1.08 -1.08
CA VAL A 299 -3.51 -1.84 -2.31
C VAL A 299 -4.35 -3.11 -2.44
N THR A 300 -4.89 -3.64 -1.34
CA THR A 300 -5.91 -4.68 -1.35
C THR A 300 -7.00 -4.27 -0.37
N PRO A 301 -8.22 -3.90 -0.82
CA PRO A 301 -9.29 -3.53 0.10
C PRO A 301 -9.84 -4.77 0.82
N GLY A 302 -10.37 -4.58 2.02
CA GLY A 302 -10.89 -5.67 2.85
C GLY A 302 -11.34 -5.18 4.21
N GLU A 303 -11.79 -6.10 5.08
CA GLU A 303 -12.23 -5.71 6.42
C GLU A 303 -11.08 -5.06 7.20
N GLY A 304 -11.30 -3.85 7.71
CA GLY A 304 -10.29 -3.11 8.48
C GLY A 304 -9.29 -2.29 7.65
N ASP A 305 -9.49 -2.16 6.34
CA ASP A 305 -8.69 -1.31 5.44
C ASP A 305 -8.60 0.16 5.90
N SER A 306 -9.69 0.72 6.41
CA SER A 306 -9.77 2.07 7.01
C SER A 306 -8.74 2.34 8.11
N ARG A 307 -8.19 1.30 8.74
CA ARG A 307 -7.18 1.41 9.81
C ARG A 307 -5.74 1.24 9.31
N LEU A 308 -5.53 0.84 8.06
CA LEU A 308 -4.19 0.59 7.54
C LEU A 308 -3.43 1.88 7.25
N CYS A 309 -4.13 2.84 6.64
CA CYS A 309 -3.60 4.17 6.34
C CYS A 309 -4.26 5.26 7.18
N GLU A 310 -4.70 4.91 8.40
CA GLU A 310 -5.46 5.81 9.25
C GLU A 310 -4.70 7.13 9.39
N GLN A 311 -5.27 8.17 8.77
CA GLN A 311 -4.62 9.44 8.51
C GLN A 311 -4.25 10.09 9.83
N GLN A 312 -3.02 10.57 9.94
CA GLN A 312 -2.67 11.50 11.00
C GLN A 312 -3.63 12.68 10.95
N ALA A 313 -4.19 13.02 12.11
CA ALA A 313 -4.80 14.32 12.32
C ALA A 313 -3.82 15.39 11.83
N GLU A 314 -4.28 16.25 10.92
CA GLU A 314 -3.56 17.39 10.39
C GLU A 314 -2.81 18.10 11.53
N SER A 315 -1.47 18.05 11.52
CA SER A 315 -0.62 18.83 12.42
C SER A 315 -0.35 20.21 11.84
#